data_AF-A0A959S767-F1
#
_entry.id   AF-A0A959S767-F1
#
_cell.length_a   1.000
_cell.length_b   1.000
_cell.length_c   1.000
_cell.angle_alpha   90.00
_cell.angle_beta   90.00
_cell.angle_gamma   90.00
#
_symmetry.space_group_name_H-M   'P 1'
#
loop_
_entity.id
_entity.type
_entity.pdbx_description
1 polymer ?
#
loop_
_entity_poly.entity_id
_entity_poly.type
_entity_poly.pdbx_seq_one_letter_code
_entity_poly.pdbx_strand_id
1 'polypeptide(L)'
;MTKLKLMGIALVVLVLVNLGTLAVLYFGRAAHHGPAHGEGPKAIIIERLRFDAEQVKRYEAMVEKHRAAIRASDSELQETRSVLYEELKGTQTSSRDSLLAALVSIQRGIEHTHLAHFEEIRGLCRPDQRPSFDDLTQDLATYFRMGGPPPPKLR
;
A
#
# COMPACT_ATOMS: atom_id res chain seq x y z
N MET A 1 56.98 -7.97 -19.82
CA MET A 1 55.68 -7.87 -20.50
C MET A 1 55.50 -6.43 -20.98
N THR A 2 55.25 -6.20 -22.27
CA THR A 2 55.13 -4.84 -22.84
C THR A 2 53.90 -4.12 -22.27
N LYS A 3 53.99 -2.81 -22.02
CA LYS A 3 52.90 -1.98 -21.47
C LYS A 3 51.57 -2.17 -22.23
N LEU A 4 51.66 -2.44 -23.53
CA LEU A 4 50.52 -2.73 -24.41
C LEU A 4 49.79 -4.04 -24.03
N LYS A 5 50.52 -5.09 -23.62
CA LYS A 5 49.93 -6.36 -23.16
C LYS A 5 49.22 -6.19 -21.81
N LEU A 6 49.81 -5.39 -20.91
CA LEU A 6 49.20 -5.04 -19.62
C LEU A 6 47.90 -4.23 -19.80
N MET A 7 47.90 -3.26 -20.71
CA MET A 7 46.69 -2.48 -21.04
C MET A 7 45.61 -3.35 -21.72
N GLY A 8 45.99 -4.27 -22.60
CA GLY A 8 45.06 -5.22 -23.21
C GLY A 8 44.40 -6.13 -22.18
N ILE A 9 45.18 -6.67 -21.23
CA ILE A 9 44.64 -7.49 -20.14
C ILE A 9 43.70 -6.66 -19.25
N ALA A 10 44.08 -5.44 -18.88
CA ALA A 10 43.25 -4.56 -18.07
C ALA A 10 41.91 -4.23 -18.75
N LEU A 11 41.91 -3.99 -20.07
CA LEU A 11 40.70 -3.73 -20.84
C LEU A 11 39.75 -4.95 -20.85
N VAL A 12 40.28 -6.15 -21.06
CA VAL A 12 39.49 -7.38 -21.08
C VAL A 12 38.87 -7.65 -19.70
N VAL A 13 39.65 -7.47 -18.63
CA VAL A 13 39.14 -7.61 -17.25
C VAL A 13 38.03 -6.60 -16.97
N LEU A 14 38.19 -5.35 -17.39
CA LEU A 14 37.19 -4.30 -17.21
C LEU A 14 35.87 -4.62 -17.93
N VAL A 15 35.96 -5.17 -19.15
CA VAL A 15 34.77 -5.60 -19.91
C VAL A 15 34.07 -6.77 -19.22
N LEU A 16 34.81 -7.76 -18.75
CA LEU A 16 34.24 -8.91 -18.04
C LEU A 16 33.58 -8.51 -16.72
N VAL A 17 34.18 -7.58 -15.97
CA VAL A 17 33.56 -7.05 -14.74
C VAL A 17 32.27 -6.30 -15.06
N ASN A 18 32.24 -5.46 -16.11
CA ASN A 18 31.03 -4.75 -16.51
C ASN A 18 29.93 -5.69 -17.05
N LEU A 19 30.29 -6.74 -17.78
CA LEU A 19 29.34 -7.77 -18.21
C LEU A 19 28.82 -8.59 -17.03
N GLY A 20 29.70 -8.92 -16.08
CA GLY A 20 29.32 -9.58 -14.83
C GLY A 20 28.39 -8.74 -13.97
N THR A 21 28.65 -7.44 -13.81
CA THR A 21 27.75 -6.53 -13.10
C THR A 21 26.42 -6.39 -13.82
N LEU A 22 26.40 -6.25 -15.15
CA LEU A 22 25.18 -6.23 -15.94
C LEU A 22 24.39 -7.54 -15.81
N ALA A 23 25.06 -8.70 -15.83
CA ALA A 23 24.42 -9.99 -15.64
C ALA A 23 23.83 -10.14 -14.23
N VAL A 24 24.57 -9.75 -13.18
CA VAL A 24 24.06 -9.74 -11.80
C VAL A 24 22.88 -8.76 -11.66
N LEU A 25 22.90 -7.63 -12.34
CA LEU A 25 21.84 -6.62 -12.27
C LEU A 25 20.61 -6.98 -13.13
N TYR A 26 20.81 -7.78 -14.18
CA TYR A 26 19.76 -8.30 -15.06
C TYR A 26 19.09 -9.56 -14.49
N PHE A 27 19.89 -10.53 -14.00
CA PHE A 27 19.39 -11.80 -13.44
C PHE A 27 19.12 -11.72 -11.92
N GLY A 28 19.82 -10.87 -11.18
CA GLY A 28 19.56 -10.61 -9.75
C GLY A 28 18.26 -9.84 -9.47
N ARG A 29 17.60 -9.33 -10.52
CA ARG A 29 16.22 -8.80 -10.43
C ARG A 29 15.18 -9.86 -10.08
N ALA A 30 15.49 -11.14 -10.19
CA ALA A 30 14.58 -12.22 -9.78
C ALA A 30 14.57 -12.50 -8.27
N ALA A 31 15.50 -11.93 -7.49
CA ALA A 31 15.66 -12.27 -6.05
C ALA A 31 15.69 -11.07 -5.09
N HIS A 32 15.55 -9.84 -5.58
CA HIS A 32 15.26 -8.68 -4.74
C HIS A 32 13.81 -8.25 -4.95
N HIS A 33 12.90 -8.91 -4.23
CA HIS A 33 11.62 -8.32 -3.84
C HIS A 33 11.89 -7.21 -2.80
N GLY A 34 12.59 -6.15 -3.22
CA GLY A 34 12.33 -4.85 -2.62
C GLY A 34 10.92 -4.43 -3.01
N PRO A 35 10.18 -3.70 -2.16
CA PRO A 35 8.76 -3.44 -2.39
C PRO A 35 8.59 -2.82 -3.78
N ALA A 36 7.96 -3.58 -4.67
CA ALA A 36 7.63 -3.11 -5.99
C ALA A 36 6.74 -1.89 -5.81
N HIS A 37 7.21 -0.72 -6.27
CA HIS A 37 6.50 0.55 -6.20
C HIS A 37 5.16 0.59 -6.99
N GLY A 38 4.59 -0.56 -7.36
CA GLY A 38 3.28 -0.70 -8.00
C GLY A 38 2.38 -1.77 -7.39
N GLU A 39 2.88 -2.61 -6.48
CA GLU A 39 2.07 -3.60 -5.79
C GLU A 39 1.68 -3.04 -4.43
N GLY A 40 0.51 -2.41 -4.36
CA GLY A 40 0.01 -1.79 -3.13
C GLY A 40 -0.14 -2.80 -1.96
N PRO A 41 -0.69 -2.35 -0.81
CA PRO A 41 -0.83 -3.15 0.41
C PRO A 41 -1.38 -4.57 0.23
N LYS A 42 -2.17 -4.79 -0.83
CA LYS A 42 -2.66 -6.10 -1.29
C LYS A 42 -1.56 -7.17 -1.38
N ALA A 43 -0.44 -6.89 -2.05
CA ALA A 43 0.60 -7.90 -2.27
C ALA A 43 1.32 -8.29 -0.97
N ILE A 44 1.58 -7.29 -0.11
CA ILE A 44 2.16 -7.50 1.21
C ILE A 44 1.28 -8.42 2.05
N ILE A 45 -0.04 -8.22 2.02
CA ILE A 45 -1.00 -9.04 2.77
C ILE A 45 -1.04 -10.48 2.22
N ILE A 46 -1.07 -10.65 0.90
CA ILE A 46 -1.03 -11.98 0.26
C ILE A 46 0.22 -12.75 0.66
N GLU A 47 1.39 -12.10 0.60
CA GLU A 47 2.67 -12.70 0.93
C GLU A 47 2.77 -13.04 2.42
N ARG A 48 2.44 -12.08 3.30
CA ARG A 48 2.57 -12.23 4.76
C ARG A 48 1.61 -13.26 5.34
N LEU A 49 0.40 -13.37 4.79
CA LEU A 49 -0.57 -14.37 5.20
C LEU A 49 -0.45 -15.69 4.40
N ARG A 50 0.45 -15.72 3.40
CA ARG A 50 0.71 -16.88 2.55
C ARG A 50 -0.59 -17.45 1.96
N PHE A 51 -1.38 -16.57 1.34
CA PHE A 51 -2.65 -16.97 0.73
C PHE A 51 -2.41 -17.93 -0.44
N ASP A 52 -3.24 -18.96 -0.52
CA ASP A 52 -3.30 -19.84 -1.68
C ASP A 52 -4.10 -19.19 -2.84
N ALA A 53 -4.13 -19.85 -4.01
CA ALA A 53 -4.78 -19.32 -5.20
C ALA A 53 -6.29 -19.04 -5.02
N GLU A 54 -6.99 -19.84 -4.22
CA GLU A 54 -8.42 -19.62 -3.95
C GLU A 54 -8.61 -18.43 -3.01
N GLN A 55 -7.79 -18.35 -1.96
CA GLN A 55 -7.76 -17.23 -1.03
C GLN A 55 -7.43 -15.92 -1.74
N VAL A 56 -6.43 -15.90 -2.63
CA VAL A 56 -6.07 -14.72 -3.43
C VAL A 56 -7.25 -14.25 -4.26
N LYS A 57 -7.93 -15.14 -4.98
CA LYS A 57 -9.10 -14.77 -5.80
C LYS A 57 -10.21 -14.13 -4.97
N ARG A 58 -10.50 -14.70 -3.80
CA ARG A 58 -11.50 -14.14 -2.86
C ARG A 58 -11.06 -12.79 -2.30
N TYR A 59 -9.78 -12.69 -1.94
CA TYR A 59 -9.19 -11.46 -1.42
C TYR A 59 -9.24 -10.31 -2.42
N GLU A 60 -8.96 -10.56 -3.69
CA GLU A 60 -9.04 -9.54 -4.74
C GLU A 60 -10.45 -8.95 -4.87
N ALA A 61 -11.49 -9.80 -4.82
CA ALA A 61 -12.86 -9.32 -4.85
C ALA A 61 -13.20 -8.45 -3.61
N MET A 62 -12.71 -8.84 -2.43
CA MET A 62 -12.90 -8.06 -1.19
C MET A 62 -12.17 -6.71 -1.27
N VAL A 63 -10.96 -6.68 -1.83
CA VAL A 63 -10.18 -5.44 -2.03
C VAL A 63 -10.88 -4.47 -2.98
N GLU A 64 -11.44 -4.95 -4.09
CA GLU A 64 -12.14 -4.08 -5.04
C GLU A 64 -13.43 -3.50 -4.45
N LYS A 65 -14.21 -4.31 -3.71
CA LYS A 65 -15.37 -3.84 -2.94
C LYS A 65 -14.96 -2.77 -1.92
N HIS A 66 -13.91 -3.03 -1.14
CA HIS A 66 -13.40 -2.10 -0.14
C HIS A 66 -12.97 -0.78 -0.77
N ARG A 67 -12.16 -0.82 -1.83
CA ARG A 67 -11.70 0.38 -2.56
C ARG A 67 -12.86 1.19 -3.13
N ALA A 68 -13.89 0.53 -3.66
CA ALA A 68 -15.08 1.22 -4.16
C ALA A 68 -15.81 1.97 -3.04
N ALA A 69 -15.98 1.34 -1.87
CA ALA A 69 -16.61 1.96 -0.72
C ALA A 69 -15.80 3.17 -0.20
N ILE A 70 -14.48 3.02 -0.04
CA ILE A 70 -13.62 4.12 0.41
C ILE A 70 -13.64 5.30 -0.57
N ARG A 71 -13.54 5.04 -1.89
CA ARG A 71 -13.65 6.11 -2.90
C ARG A 71 -14.97 6.87 -2.84
N ALA A 72 -16.08 6.19 -2.56
CA ALA A 72 -17.38 6.83 -2.43
C ALA A 72 -17.40 7.76 -1.20
N SER A 73 -16.92 7.28 -0.05
CA SER A 73 -16.78 8.11 1.15
C SER A 73 -15.82 9.29 0.97
N ASP A 74 -14.70 9.10 0.26
CA ASP A 74 -13.79 10.20 -0.04
C ASP A 74 -14.43 11.29 -0.91
N SER A 75 -15.23 10.90 -1.91
CA SER A 75 -15.98 11.86 -2.74
C SER A 75 -16.94 12.67 -1.88
N GLU A 76 -17.74 11.99 -1.06
CA GLU A 76 -18.71 12.62 -0.15
C GLU A 76 -18.03 13.57 0.83
N LEU A 77 -16.84 13.19 1.31
CA LEU A 77 -16.05 14.00 2.23
C LEU A 77 -15.52 15.26 1.53
N GLN A 78 -15.03 15.16 0.29
CA GLN A 78 -14.60 16.32 -0.50
C GLN A 78 -15.76 17.26 -0.83
N GLU A 79 -16.91 16.72 -1.22
CA GLU A 79 -18.13 17.50 -1.49
C GLU A 79 -18.59 18.26 -0.24
N THR A 80 -18.67 17.56 0.91
CA THR A 80 -19.05 18.15 2.19
C THR A 80 -18.08 19.26 2.62
N ARG A 81 -16.77 19.06 2.43
CA ARG A 81 -15.74 20.09 2.67
C ARG A 81 -15.93 21.30 1.76
N SER A 82 -16.23 21.08 0.49
CA SER A 82 -16.48 22.17 -0.47
C SER A 82 -17.64 23.04 0.00
N VAL A 83 -18.77 22.43 0.38
CA VAL A 83 -19.94 23.16 0.89
C VAL A 83 -19.62 23.89 2.19
N LEU A 84 -18.90 23.26 3.11
CA LEU A 84 -18.49 23.88 4.38
C LEU A 84 -17.65 25.15 4.16
N TYR A 85 -16.73 25.14 3.19
CA TYR A 85 -15.89 26.30 2.92
C TYR A 85 -16.59 27.38 2.10
N GLU A 86 -17.64 27.04 1.34
CA GLU A 86 -18.50 28.03 0.70
C GLU A 86 -19.25 28.90 1.71
N GLU A 87 -19.51 28.42 2.93
CA GLU A 87 -20.09 29.25 4.00
C GLU A 87 -19.24 30.48 4.34
N LEU A 88 -17.92 30.43 4.10
CA LEU A 88 -17.02 31.58 4.34
C LEU A 88 -17.35 32.77 3.43
N LYS A 89 -18.05 32.55 2.32
CA LYS A 89 -18.53 33.62 1.42
C LYS A 89 -19.79 34.31 1.94
N GLY A 90 -20.39 33.84 3.04
CA GLY A 90 -21.57 34.44 3.67
C GLY A 90 -22.88 34.25 2.89
N THR A 91 -22.88 33.42 1.84
CA THR A 91 -24.01 33.23 0.92
C THR A 91 -24.87 32.02 1.23
N GLN A 92 -24.45 31.13 2.13
CA GLN A 92 -25.10 29.85 2.42
C GLN A 92 -25.77 29.83 3.79
N THR A 93 -26.97 29.23 3.86
CA THR A 93 -27.80 29.13 5.06
C THR A 93 -27.68 27.78 5.76
N SER A 94 -26.85 26.87 5.24
CA SER A 94 -26.52 25.60 5.88
C SER A 94 -26.02 25.84 7.30
N SER A 95 -26.43 24.98 8.24
CA SER A 95 -25.86 25.03 9.58
C SER A 95 -24.47 24.40 9.52
N ARG A 96 -23.44 25.23 9.77
CA ARG A 96 -22.04 24.80 9.94
C ARG A 96 -21.92 23.54 10.79
N ASP A 97 -22.68 23.48 11.87
CA ASP A 97 -22.66 22.36 12.80
C ASP A 97 -23.15 21.06 12.14
N SER A 98 -24.15 21.15 11.25
CA SER A 98 -24.63 20.00 10.48
C SER A 98 -23.58 19.48 9.50
N LEU A 99 -22.84 20.37 8.83
CA LEU A 99 -21.77 19.98 7.90
C LEU A 99 -20.59 19.33 8.65
N LEU A 100 -20.21 19.89 9.80
CA LEU A 100 -19.19 19.29 10.67
C LEU A 100 -19.64 17.91 11.21
N ALA A 101 -20.91 17.78 11.60
CA ALA A 101 -21.47 16.49 12.03
C ALA A 101 -21.46 15.46 10.89
N ALA A 102 -21.77 15.88 9.66
CA ALA A 102 -21.69 15.04 8.47
C ALA A 102 -20.26 14.54 8.22
N LEU A 103 -19.25 15.42 8.30
CA LEU A 103 -17.84 15.04 8.17
C LEU A 103 -17.42 13.98 9.21
N VAL A 104 -17.84 14.15 10.47
CA VAL A 104 -17.58 13.16 11.53
C VAL A 104 -18.28 11.82 11.23
N SER A 105 -19.50 11.87 10.72
CA SER A 105 -20.26 10.67 10.34
C SER A 105 -19.57 9.91 9.20
N ILE A 106 -19.12 10.61 8.16
CA ILE A 106 -18.40 10.01 7.03
C ILE A 106 -17.09 9.37 7.51
N GLN A 107 -16.29 10.07 8.33
CA GLN A 107 -15.06 9.50 8.88
C GLN A 107 -15.33 8.23 9.70
N ARG A 108 -16.41 8.21 10.50
CA ARG A 108 -16.82 7.02 11.24
C ARG A 108 -17.16 5.85 10.30
N GLY A 109 -17.85 6.14 9.19
CA GLY A 109 -18.16 5.16 8.16
C GLY A 109 -16.92 4.57 7.49
N ILE A 110 -15.90 5.41 7.25
CA ILE A 110 -14.59 4.98 6.74
C ILE A 110 -13.94 3.99 7.73
N GLU A 111 -13.88 4.32 9.02
CA GLU A 111 -13.28 3.42 10.02
C GLU A 111 -14.04 2.09 10.15
N HIS A 112 -15.37 2.12 10.11
CA HIS A 112 -16.16 0.88 10.06
C HIS A 112 -15.85 0.04 8.83
N THR A 113 -15.64 0.68 7.67
CA THR A 113 -15.30 0.00 6.42
C THR A 113 -13.91 -0.62 6.47
N HIS A 114 -12.93 0.05 7.11
CA HIS A 114 -11.60 -0.51 7.38
C HIS A 114 -11.67 -1.73 8.31
N LEU A 115 -12.37 -1.60 9.44
CA LEU A 115 -12.52 -2.69 10.41
C LEU A 115 -13.20 -3.91 9.79
N ALA A 116 -14.31 -3.70 9.07
CA ALA A 116 -15.02 -4.79 8.39
C ALA A 116 -14.13 -5.49 7.37
N HIS A 117 -13.30 -4.75 6.62
CA HIS A 117 -12.36 -5.36 5.67
C HIS A 117 -11.31 -6.24 6.38
N PHE A 118 -10.79 -5.82 7.52
CA PHE A 118 -9.87 -6.63 8.30
C PHE A 118 -10.53 -7.88 8.91
N GLU A 119 -11.79 -7.78 9.33
CA GLU A 119 -12.57 -8.94 9.78
C GLU A 119 -12.82 -9.93 8.63
N GLU A 120 -13.12 -9.44 7.43
CA GLU A 120 -13.25 -10.25 6.21
C GLU A 120 -11.92 -10.99 5.89
N ILE A 121 -10.77 -10.29 5.98
CA ILE A 121 -9.43 -10.88 5.80
C ILE A 121 -9.15 -11.96 6.87
N ARG A 122 -9.49 -11.68 8.14
CA ARG A 122 -9.34 -12.65 9.23
C ARG A 122 -10.20 -13.90 8.99
N GLY A 123 -11.41 -13.72 8.47
CA GLY A 123 -12.33 -14.81 8.10
C GLY A 123 -11.83 -15.65 6.93
N LEU A 124 -10.98 -15.09 6.06
CA LEU A 124 -10.33 -15.83 4.97
C LEU A 124 -9.17 -16.71 5.46
N CYS A 125 -8.55 -16.35 6.58
CA CYS A 125 -7.39 -17.06 7.14
C CYS A 125 -7.78 -18.43 7.71
N ARG A 126 -7.02 -19.46 7.33
CA ARG A 126 -7.07 -20.78 7.97
C ARG A 126 -6.46 -20.72 9.37
N PRO A 127 -6.70 -21.74 10.23
CA PRO A 127 -6.14 -21.76 11.59
C PRO A 127 -4.62 -21.58 11.65
N ASP A 128 -3.87 -22.12 10.67
CA ASP A 128 -2.42 -21.99 10.55
C ASP A 128 -1.95 -20.56 10.22
N GLN A 129 -2.81 -19.75 9.60
CA GLN A 129 -2.49 -18.37 9.18
C GLN A 129 -2.88 -17.32 10.23
N ARG A 130 -3.67 -17.68 11.25
CA ARG A 130 -4.14 -16.74 12.28
C ARG A 130 -3.02 -16.04 13.06
N PRO A 131 -1.93 -16.73 13.47
CA PRO A 131 -0.82 -16.04 14.13
C PRO A 131 -0.19 -14.96 13.24
N SER A 132 -0.01 -15.24 11.95
CA SER A 132 0.52 -14.26 10.99
C SER A 132 -0.43 -13.08 10.77
N PHE A 133 -1.74 -13.31 10.86
CA PHE A 133 -2.73 -12.24 10.87
C PHE A 133 -2.65 -11.40 12.14
N ASP A 134 -2.53 -12.02 13.31
CA ASP A 134 -2.40 -11.29 14.57
C ASP A 134 -1.14 -10.42 14.56
N ASP A 135 -0.01 -10.91 14.03
CA ASP A 135 1.20 -10.11 13.83
C ASP A 135 1.01 -8.98 12.80
N LEU A 136 0.21 -9.20 11.75
CA LEU A 136 -0.12 -8.17 10.77
C LEU A 136 -0.90 -7.01 11.41
N THR A 137 -1.71 -7.28 12.46
CA THR A 137 -2.52 -6.24 13.12
C THR A 137 -1.72 -5.05 13.65
N GLN A 138 -0.47 -5.28 14.04
CA GLN A 138 0.44 -4.24 14.55
C GLN A 138 0.79 -3.19 13.51
N ASP A 139 0.75 -3.56 12.23
CA ASP A 139 1.12 -2.70 11.11
C ASP A 139 -0.09 -2.14 10.35
N LEU A 140 -1.32 -2.54 10.72
CA LEU A 140 -2.52 -2.22 9.94
C LEU A 140 -2.79 -0.72 9.78
N ALA A 141 -2.51 0.06 10.83
CA ALA A 141 -2.63 1.51 10.80
C ALA A 141 -1.73 2.16 9.72
N THR A 142 -0.71 1.46 9.22
CA THR A 142 0.20 1.96 8.19
C THR A 142 -0.32 1.72 6.78
N TYR A 143 -1.15 0.68 6.55
CA TYR A 143 -1.57 0.26 5.22
C TYR A 143 -2.65 1.17 4.61
N PHE A 144 -3.43 1.87 5.43
CA PHE A 144 -4.49 2.78 4.95
C PHE A 144 -4.10 4.26 5.01
N ARG A 145 -2.80 4.56 5.17
CA ARG A 145 -2.32 5.94 5.07
C ARG A 145 -2.38 6.38 3.61
N MET A 146 -3.43 7.08 3.22
CA MET A 146 -3.49 7.79 1.95
C MET A 146 -2.40 8.86 1.89
N GLY A 147 -1.36 8.62 1.08
CA GLY A 147 -0.40 9.64 0.63
C GLY A 147 0.55 10.21 1.68
N GLY A 148 0.65 9.64 2.88
CA GLY A 148 1.55 10.13 3.93
C GLY A 148 2.88 9.38 4.02
N PRO A 149 4.01 10.04 4.34
CA PRO A 149 5.28 9.36 4.57
C PRO A 149 5.17 8.35 5.73
N PRO A 150 5.92 7.23 5.71
CA PRO A 150 5.83 6.17 6.71
C PRO A 150 6.06 6.71 8.13
N PRO A 151 5.44 6.10 9.16
CA PRO A 151 5.57 6.60 10.52
C PRO A 151 7.01 6.38 11.00
N PRO A 152 7.56 7.29 11.83
CA PRO A 152 8.86 7.06 12.43
C PRO A 152 8.81 5.76 13.26
N LYS A 153 9.80 4.88 13.08
CA LYS A 153 9.92 3.67 13.88
C LYS A 153 10.04 4.08 15.35
N LEU A 154 9.06 3.70 16.17
CA LEU A 154 9.18 3.82 17.61
C LEU A 154 10.38 2.96 18.05
N ARG A 155 11.34 3.61 18.70
CA ARG A 155 12.55 2.99 19.26
C ARG A 155 12.26 2.40 20.62
#